data_AF-A0A2Z6RD05-F1
#
_entry.id   AF-A0A2Z6RD05-F1
#
_cell.length_a   1.000
_cell.length_b   1.000
_cell.length_c   1.000
_cell.angle_alpha   90.00
_cell.angle_beta   90.00
_cell.angle_gamma   90.00
#
_symmetry.space_group_name_H-M   'P 1'
#
loop_
_entity.id
_entity.type
_entity.pdbx_description
1 polymer ?
#
loop_
_entity_poly.entity_id
_entity_poly.type
_entity_poly.pdbx_seq_one_letter_code
_entity_poly.pdbx_strand_id
1 'polypeptide(L)'
;MDADHRKNKLNIKVVINYITDAWSNITQTTIQNCWIKTGILPSGNIKDVDDVNNNGDDINLDLSELERLLDELPEDSDNLLEYFQMLDKEISTKEILTDE
;
A
#
# COMPACT_ATOMS: atom_id res chain seq x y z
N MET A 1 -7.79 -47.57 -0.27
CA MET A 1 -7.76 -47.28 -1.72
C MET A 1 -7.55 -45.80 -1.78
N ASP A 2 -6.31 -45.37 -1.59
CA ASP A 2 -5.99 -43.99 -1.20
C ASP A 2 -5.09 -43.39 -2.27
N ALA A 3 -5.74 -42.79 -3.25
CA ALA A 3 -5.08 -41.92 -4.20
C ALA A 3 -6.01 -40.74 -4.43
N ASP A 4 -5.62 -39.56 -3.93
CA ASP A 4 -5.52 -38.32 -4.72
C ASP A 4 -5.54 -37.05 -3.84
N HIS A 5 -4.71 -36.96 -2.80
CA HIS A 5 -4.53 -35.71 -2.02
C HIS A 5 -3.28 -34.91 -2.45
N ARG A 6 -2.54 -35.35 -3.49
CA ARG A 6 -1.25 -34.74 -3.88
C ARG A 6 -1.32 -33.76 -5.07
N LYS A 7 -2.50 -33.51 -5.65
CA LYS A 7 -2.62 -32.64 -6.84
C LYS A 7 -2.74 -31.14 -6.57
N ASN A 8 -2.93 -30.73 -5.31
CA ASN A 8 -3.12 -29.32 -4.96
C ASN A 8 -1.96 -28.73 -4.12
N LYS A 9 -0.72 -29.24 -4.23
CA LYS A 9 0.42 -28.54 -3.62
C LYS A 9 0.73 -27.30 -4.46
N LEU A 10 0.19 -26.16 -4.04
CA LEU A 10 0.39 -24.86 -4.65
C LEU A 10 1.89 -24.58 -4.73
N ASN A 11 2.45 -24.54 -5.94
CA ASN A 11 3.88 -24.30 -6.13
C ASN A 11 4.18 -22.84 -5.82
N ILE A 12 5.05 -22.57 -4.85
CA ILE A 12 5.40 -21.21 -4.43
C ILE A 12 5.82 -20.30 -5.59
N LYS A 13 6.50 -20.84 -6.63
CA LYS A 13 6.87 -20.06 -7.82
C LYS A 13 5.64 -19.63 -8.63
N VAL A 14 4.63 -20.51 -8.72
CA VAL A 14 3.37 -20.20 -9.41
C VAL A 14 2.60 -19.13 -8.64
N VAL A 15 2.62 -19.19 -7.31
CA VAL A 15 1.98 -18.17 -6.47
C VAL A 15 2.67 -16.82 -6.62
N ILE A 16 4.01 -16.80 -6.57
CA ILE A 16 4.78 -15.56 -6.75
C ILE A 16 4.46 -14.93 -8.10
N ASN A 17 4.52 -15.71 -9.18
CA ASN A 17 4.19 -15.20 -10.52
C ASN A 17 2.75 -14.66 -10.58
N TYR A 18 1.79 -15.39 -10.01
CA TYR A 18 0.40 -14.94 -9.96
C TYR A 18 0.23 -13.62 -9.20
N ILE A 19 0.90 -13.45 -8.07
CA ILE A 19 0.88 -12.21 -7.28
C ILE A 19 1.54 -11.08 -8.07
N THR A 20 2.69 -11.33 -8.72
CA THR A 20 3.37 -10.34 -9.57
C THR A 20 2.48 -9.89 -10.71
N ASP A 21 1.83 -10.84 -11.41
CA ASP A 21 0.91 -10.54 -12.49
C ASP A 21 -0.29 -9.73 -11.98
N ALA A 22 -0.88 -10.13 -10.84
CA ALA A 22 -1.99 -9.42 -10.22
C ALA A 22 -1.61 -7.97 -9.86
N TRP A 23 -0.42 -7.74 -9.28
CA TRP A 23 0.08 -6.40 -8.99
C TRP A 23 0.30 -5.58 -10.27
N SER A 24 0.82 -6.18 -11.34
CA SER A 24 1.04 -5.47 -12.62
C SER A 24 -0.27 -5.02 -13.29
N ASN A 25 -1.38 -5.68 -12.98
CA ASN A 25 -2.70 -5.36 -13.52
C ASN A 25 -3.45 -4.31 -12.69
N ILE A 26 -2.92 -3.88 -11.55
CA ILE A 26 -3.53 -2.80 -10.77
C ILE A 26 -3.33 -1.48 -11.50
N THR A 27 -4.45 -0.84 -11.82
CA THR A 27 -4.46 0.46 -12.52
C THR A 27 -4.34 1.61 -11.54
N GLN A 28 -3.89 2.77 -12.03
CA GLN A 28 -3.88 4.01 -11.25
C GLN A 28 -5.29 4.36 -10.73
N THR A 29 -6.32 4.16 -11.54
CA THR A 29 -7.73 4.34 -11.13
C THR A 29 -8.11 3.42 -9.97
N THR A 30 -7.62 2.17 -9.97
CA THR A 30 -7.83 1.25 -8.85
C THR A 30 -7.22 1.80 -7.55
N ILE A 31 -5.99 2.31 -7.61
CA ILE A 31 -5.30 2.91 -6.46
C ILE A 31 -6.05 4.15 -5.95
N GLN A 32 -6.43 5.05 -6.84
CA GLN A 32 -7.18 6.26 -6.52
C GLN A 32 -8.51 5.94 -5.84
N ASN A 33 -9.29 5.00 -6.40
CA ASN A 33 -10.56 4.57 -5.82
C ASN A 33 -10.38 4.00 -4.41
N CYS A 34 -9.31 3.23 -4.18
CA CYS A 34 -8.97 2.72 -2.85
C CYS A 34 -8.70 3.84 -1.87
N TRP A 35 -7.86 4.82 -2.22
CA TRP A 35 -7.55 5.96 -1.36
C TRP A 35 -8.76 6.85 -1.07
N ILE A 36 -9.63 7.07 -2.06
CA ILE A 36 -10.90 7.78 -1.86
C ILE A 36 -11.79 7.02 -0.87
N LYS A 37 -11.93 5.71 -1.05
CA LYS A 37 -12.76 4.87 -0.19
C LYS A 37 -12.27 4.86 1.26
N THR A 38 -10.96 4.88 1.48
CA THR A 38 -10.36 4.92 2.82
C THR A 38 -10.30 6.33 3.41
N GLY A 39 -10.69 7.37 2.65
CA GLY A 39 -10.61 8.76 3.07
C GLY A 39 -9.20 9.34 3.10
N ILE A 40 -8.24 8.65 2.46
CA ILE A 40 -6.87 9.16 2.27
C ILE A 40 -6.86 10.26 1.20
N LEU A 41 -7.65 10.07 0.13
CA LEU A 41 -7.84 11.07 -0.91
C LEU A 41 -9.24 11.68 -0.79
N PRO A 42 -9.40 13.02 -0.83
CA PRO A 42 -10.71 13.65 -0.85
C PRO A 42 -11.53 13.18 -2.06
N SER A 43 -12.84 12.97 -1.87
CA SER A 43 -13.76 12.51 -2.91
C SER A 43 -14.13 13.57 -3.96
N GLY A 44 -13.35 14.66 -4.06
CA GLY A 44 -13.54 15.71 -5.05
C GLY A 44 -13.28 15.21 -6.47
N ASN A 45 -13.91 15.87 -7.46
CA ASN A 45 -13.63 15.60 -8.87
C ASN A 45 -12.19 16.01 -9.18
N ILE A 46 -11.24 15.09 -9.04
CA ILE A 46 -9.90 15.20 -9.63
C ILE A 46 -10.10 14.99 -11.13
N LYS A 47 -10.62 16.03 -11.79
CA LYS A 47 -10.52 16.16 -13.23
C LYS A 47 -9.02 16.28 -13.49
N ASP A 48 -8.52 15.46 -14.40
CA ASP A 48 -7.14 15.51 -14.91
C ASP A 48 -6.13 14.75 -14.03
N VAL A 49 -6.23 13.42 -14.03
CA VAL A 49 -5.07 12.54 -13.73
C VAL A 49 -4.55 11.83 -14.99
N ASP A 50 -5.09 12.16 -16.16
CA ASP A 50 -4.56 11.71 -17.45
C ASP A 50 -3.32 12.52 -17.92
N ASP A 51 -2.86 13.52 -17.14
CA ASP A 51 -1.71 14.37 -17.47
C ASP A 51 -0.44 14.04 -16.66
N VAL A 52 -0.28 12.82 -16.15
CA VAL A 52 0.94 12.41 -15.41
C VAL A 52 2.13 12.13 -16.34
N ASN A 53 2.07 12.59 -17.60
CA ASN A 53 3.22 12.57 -18.51
C ASN A 53 3.79 13.97 -18.81
N ASN A 54 3.32 15.03 -18.16
CA ASN A 54 4.00 16.32 -18.18
C ASN A 54 3.82 17.08 -16.88
N ASN A 55 4.95 17.52 -16.32
CA ASN A 55 5.10 18.51 -15.26
C ASN A 55 5.02 17.93 -13.83
N GLY A 56 6.20 17.75 -13.24
CA GLY A 56 6.38 17.41 -11.83
C GLY A 56 6.03 18.55 -10.87
N ASP A 57 4.90 19.24 -11.07
CA ASP A 57 4.54 20.47 -10.36
C ASP A 57 3.13 20.47 -9.74
N ASP A 58 2.40 19.34 -9.68
CA ASP A 58 1.05 19.32 -9.06
C ASP A 58 0.95 18.41 -7.83
N ILE A 59 2.07 18.23 -7.14
CA ILE A 59 2.05 18.12 -5.68
C ILE A 59 2.24 19.54 -5.16
N ASN A 60 1.28 20.42 -5.43
CA ASN A 60 1.10 21.62 -4.61
C ASN A 60 0.47 21.15 -3.29
N LEU A 61 1.19 20.28 -2.58
CA LEU A 61 0.98 20.06 -1.17
C LEU A 61 1.24 21.44 -0.58
N ASP A 62 0.17 22.10 -0.13
CA ASP A 62 0.30 23.35 0.60
C ASP A 62 1.18 23.02 1.81
N LEU A 63 2.48 23.35 1.71
CA LEU A 63 3.46 23.06 2.76
C LEU A 63 2.95 23.64 4.09
N SER A 64 2.23 24.76 4.00
CA SER A 64 1.52 25.42 5.09
C SER A 64 0.43 24.55 5.73
N GLU A 65 -0.30 23.76 4.95
CA GLU A 65 -1.30 22.81 5.47
C GLU A 65 -0.62 21.65 6.19
N LEU A 66 0.48 21.13 5.64
CA LEU A 66 1.29 20.09 6.28
C LEU A 66 1.90 20.58 7.60
N GLU A 67 2.47 21.79 7.61
CA GLU A 67 3.03 22.43 8.79
C GLU A 67 1.96 22.63 9.87
N ARG A 68 0.77 23.11 9.50
CA ARG A 68 -0.36 23.25 10.44
C ARG A 68 -0.80 21.91 11.03
N LEU A 69 -0.85 20.85 10.23
CA LEU A 69 -1.20 19.51 10.70
C LEU A 69 -0.14 18.92 11.63
N LEU A 70 1.15 19.22 11.37
CA LEU A 70 2.27 18.87 12.25
C LEU A 70 2.17 19.62 13.59
N ASP A 71 1.82 20.90 13.56
CA ASP A 71 1.65 21.72 14.77
C ASP A 71 0.41 21.33 15.60
N GLU A 72 -0.60 20.72 14.97
CA GLU A 72 -1.82 20.23 15.63
C GLU A 72 -1.67 18.83 16.24
N LEU A 73 -0.54 18.14 16.01
CA LEU A 73 -0.27 16.86 16.65
C LEU A 73 -0.01 17.06 18.15
N PRO A 74 -0.65 16.25 19.02
CA PRO A 74 -0.42 16.33 20.46
C PRO A 74 1.07 16.07 20.79
N GLU A 75 1.63 16.87 21.72
CA GLU A 75 3.03 16.82 22.16
C GLU A 75 3.45 15.45 22.73
N ASP A 76 2.48 14.61 23.07
CA ASP A 76 2.57 13.22 23.52
C ASP A 76 3.06 12.29 22.38
N SER A 77 4.16 12.69 21.75
CA SER A 77 4.80 12.08 20.57
C SER A 77 5.53 10.78 20.87
N ASP A 78 5.58 10.36 22.13
CA ASP A 78 6.13 9.06 22.54
C ASP A 78 5.47 7.92 21.75
N ASN A 79 4.16 8.02 21.49
CA ASN A 79 3.43 7.05 20.68
C ASN A 79 3.67 7.20 19.17
N LEU A 80 3.95 8.41 18.66
CA LEU A 80 4.20 8.65 17.24
C LEU A 80 5.55 8.12 16.82
N LEU A 81 6.58 8.38 17.63
CA LEU A 81 7.91 7.86 17.38
C LEU A 81 7.92 6.32 17.41
N GLU A 82 7.22 5.72 18.37
CA GLU A 82 7.03 4.26 18.43
C GLU A 82 6.25 3.75 17.20
N TYR A 83 5.19 4.44 16.79
CA TYR A 83 4.41 4.09 15.60
C TYR A 83 5.25 4.09 14.32
N PHE A 84 6.04 5.14 14.07
CA PHE A 84 6.92 5.21 12.89
C PHE A 84 8.00 4.12 12.93
N GLN A 85 8.61 3.88 14.09
CA GLN A 85 9.58 2.78 14.25
C GLN A 85 8.95 1.40 14.02
N MET A 86 7.65 1.25 14.28
CA MET A 86 6.92 0.01 14.03
C MET A 86 6.63 -0.21 12.54
N LEU A 87 6.42 0.85 11.76
CA LEU A 87 6.27 0.78 10.31
C LEU A 87 7.60 0.44 9.61
N ASP A 88 8.72 0.95 10.12
CA ASP A 88 10.06 0.70 9.58
C ASP A 88 10.63 -0.68 9.95
N LYS A 89 10.00 -1.39 10.90
CA LYS A 89 10.40 -2.77 11.22
C LYS A 89 10.10 -3.67 10.03
N GLU A 90 11.16 -4.29 9.52
CA GLU A 90 11.07 -5.34 8.50
C GLU A 90 10.08 -6.42 8.97
N ILE A 91 8.98 -6.59 8.23
CA ILE A 91 7.99 -7.62 8.53
C ILE A 91 8.71 -8.96 8.34
N SER A 92 8.88 -9.72 9.42
CA SER A 92 9.55 -11.02 9.38
C SER A 92 8.73 -11.99 8.53
N THR A 93 9.07 -12.10 7.25
CA THR A 93 8.45 -13.03 6.29
C THR A 93 8.98 -14.46 6.45
N LYS A 94 9.88 -14.71 7.41
CA LYS A 94 10.55 -16.00 7.61
C LYS A 94 9.68 -17.08 8.28
N GLU A 95 8.58 -16.74 8.94
CA GLU A 95 7.75 -17.73 9.65
C GLU A 95 6.66 -18.40 8.80
N ILE A 96 6.37 -17.89 7.60
CA ILE A 96 5.44 -18.55 6.69
C ILE A 96 6.29 -19.21 5.61
N LEU A 97 6.71 -20.45 5.84
CA LEU A 97 7.03 -21.48 4.83
C LEU A 97 7.79 -22.63 5.54
N THR A 98 7.18 -23.28 6.54
CA THR A 98 7.61 -24.61 6.95
C THR A 98 6.84 -25.66 6.15
N ASP A 99 7.59 -26.42 5.33
CA ASP A 99 7.14 -27.59 4.57
C ASP A 99 7.01 -28.83 5.48
N GLU A 100 6.16 -28.79 6.51
CA GLU A 100 5.70 -30.03 7.19
C GLU A 100 4.32 -30.46 6.69
#